data_AF-A0A8C2PSS0-F1
#
_entry.id   AF-A0A8C2PSS0-F1
#
_cell.length_a   1.000
_cell.length_b   1.000
_cell.length_c   1.000
_cell.angle_alpha   90.00
_cell.angle_beta   90.00
_cell.angle_gamma   90.00
#
_symmetry.space_group_name_H-M   'P 1'
#
loop_
_entity.id
_entity.type
_entity.pdbx_description
1 polymer ?
#
loop_
_entity_poly.entity_id
_entity_poly.type
_entity_poly.pdbx_seq_one_letter_code
_entity_poly.pdbx_strand_id
1 'polypeptide(L)'
;MEKGHWKNWNAGLLAGRVCQVSGWGSISHSGGLTPLTLRTVKLPIVSTSKCNSSNSFSGNITTNMICAGSSTGGKDACKGDSGGPLVCDGRVYGLVSWGNGCGDSRFPGVYTAVSRFRRWIDQTIYNPYSQCLKSAGLFSRED
;
A
#
# COMPACT_ATOMS: atom_id res chain seq x y z
N MET A 1 6.79 -7.87 30.10
CA MET A 1 6.73 -8.30 28.69
C MET A 1 5.27 -8.45 28.29
N GLU A 2 4.66 -7.40 27.76
CA GLU A 2 3.24 -7.39 27.40
C GLU A 2 3.00 -8.18 26.10
N LYS A 3 2.49 -9.40 26.26
CA LYS A 3 1.84 -10.17 25.20
C LYS A 3 0.47 -9.53 24.91
N GLY A 4 0.42 -8.44 24.16
CA GLY A 4 -0.85 -7.69 24.00
C GLY A 4 -1.19 -7.10 22.63
N HIS A 5 -0.22 -6.69 21.81
CA HIS A 5 -0.54 -5.75 20.72
C HIS A 5 -0.66 -6.34 19.29
N TRP A 6 -0.57 -7.66 19.14
CA TRP A 6 -0.57 -8.32 17.81
C TRP A 6 -1.91 -8.94 17.42
N LYS A 7 -2.87 -9.06 18.36
CA LYS A 7 -4.15 -9.74 18.10
C LYS A 7 -5.14 -8.94 17.24
N ASN A 8 -4.84 -7.69 16.89
CA ASN A 8 -5.77 -6.79 16.20
C ASN A 8 -5.32 -6.33 14.80
N TRP A 9 -4.51 -7.13 14.08
CA TRP A 9 -4.26 -6.88 12.64
C TRP A 9 -5.54 -7.00 11.78
N ASN A 10 -6.61 -7.55 12.35
CA ASN A 10 -7.95 -7.61 11.75
C ASN A 10 -8.77 -6.31 11.94
N ALA A 11 -8.21 -5.26 12.56
CA ALA A 11 -8.80 -3.94 12.45
C ALA A 11 -8.69 -3.49 11.00
N GLY A 12 -9.70 -3.84 10.19
CA GLY A 12 -9.75 -3.53 8.77
C GLY A 12 -9.42 -2.07 8.52
N LEU A 13 -8.67 -1.80 7.46
CA LEU A 13 -8.33 -0.44 7.08
C LEU A 13 -9.62 0.32 6.76
N LEU A 14 -10.06 1.15 7.71
CA LEU A 14 -11.34 1.85 7.64
C LEU A 14 -11.29 2.98 6.59
N ALA A 15 -12.37 3.11 5.84
CA ALA A 15 -12.56 4.25 4.93
C ALA A 15 -12.46 5.56 5.71
N GLY A 16 -11.88 6.58 5.07
CA GLY A 16 -11.60 7.88 5.68
C GLY A 16 -10.30 7.93 6.50
N ARG A 17 -9.66 6.78 6.84
CA ARG A 17 -8.34 6.81 7.47
C ARG A 17 -7.36 7.52 6.55
N VAL A 18 -6.64 8.52 7.08
CA VAL A 18 -5.66 9.28 6.30
C VAL A 18 -4.32 8.56 6.33
N CYS A 19 -3.81 8.26 5.14
CA CYS A 19 -2.51 7.65 4.93
C CYS A 19 -1.63 8.58 4.10
N GLN A 20 -0.32 8.34 4.09
CA GLN A 20 0.64 9.12 3.33
C GLN A 20 1.26 8.24 2.26
N VAL A 21 1.25 8.71 1.02
CA VAL A 21 2.02 8.12 -0.08
C VAL A 21 3.21 9.03 -0.38
N SER A 22 4.32 8.43 -0.79
CA SER A 22 5.56 9.15 -1.10
C SER A 22 6.24 8.57 -2.33
N GLY A 23 6.82 9.43 -3.16
CA GLY A 23 7.62 9.02 -4.31
C GLY A 23 8.19 10.17 -5.12
N TRP A 24 8.87 9.82 -6.22
CA TRP A 24 9.49 10.73 -7.19
C TRP A 24 8.77 10.68 -8.54
N GLY A 25 7.55 10.16 -8.57
CA GLY A 25 6.73 10.11 -9.77
C GLY A 25 6.37 11.49 -10.32
N SER A 26 5.79 11.48 -11.51
CA SER A 26 5.37 12.69 -12.20
C SER A 26 4.30 13.44 -11.40
N ILE A 27 4.39 14.77 -11.38
CA ILE A 27 3.37 15.65 -10.78
C ILE A 27 2.20 15.94 -11.74
N SER A 28 2.22 15.38 -12.95
CA SER A 28 1.18 15.52 -13.96
C SER A 28 0.80 14.17 -14.54
N HIS A 29 -0.49 13.98 -14.81
CA HIS A 29 -0.98 12.77 -15.49
C HIS A 29 -0.35 12.58 -16.88
N SER A 30 -0.13 13.67 -17.62
CA SER A 30 0.51 13.63 -18.95
C SER A 30 1.97 13.13 -18.89
N GLY A 31 2.56 13.06 -17.70
CA GLY A 31 3.98 12.77 -17.50
C GLY A 31 4.82 14.05 -17.52
N GLY A 32 6.11 13.90 -17.80
CA GLY A 32 7.08 15.00 -17.83
C GLY A 32 8.21 14.79 -16.84
N LEU A 33 8.94 15.87 -16.54
CA LEU A 33 10.05 15.83 -15.59
C LEU A 33 9.56 15.41 -14.20
N THR A 34 10.29 14.48 -13.61
CA THR A 34 10.09 14.05 -12.23
C THR A 34 10.77 15.02 -11.27
N PRO A 35 10.21 15.22 -10.06
CA PRO A 35 10.83 16.08 -9.06
C PRO A 35 12.18 15.50 -8.60
N LEU A 36 13.18 16.35 -8.37
CA LEU A 36 14.48 15.92 -7.82
C LEU A 36 14.39 15.51 -6.34
N THR A 37 13.45 16.10 -5.60
CA THR A 37 13.24 15.83 -4.18
C THR A 37 11.99 14.99 -3.98
N LEU A 38 12.04 14.04 -3.04
CA LEU A 38 10.90 13.19 -2.66
C LEU A 38 9.65 14.04 -2.40
N ARG A 39 8.52 13.61 -2.95
CA ARG A 39 7.21 14.22 -2.70
C ARG A 39 6.37 13.31 -1.84
N THR A 40 5.47 13.92 -1.07
CA THR A 40 4.54 13.19 -0.22
C THR A 40 3.17 13.83 -0.30
N VAL A 41 2.12 13.02 -0.16
CA VAL A 41 0.74 13.52 -0.08
C VAL A 41 -0.09 12.66 0.85
N LYS A 42 -1.00 13.29 1.59
CA LYS A 42 -1.95 12.63 2.47
C LYS A 42 -3.24 12.33 1.70
N LEU A 43 -3.65 11.07 1.71
CA LEU A 43 -4.83 10.55 1.02
C LEU A 43 -5.70 9.74 1.99
N PRO A 44 -7.02 9.97 2.05
CA PRO A 44 -7.91 9.11 2.80
C PRO A 44 -8.11 7.78 2.07
N ILE A 45 -8.29 6.71 2.83
CA ILE A 45 -8.71 5.41 2.30
C ILE A 45 -10.13 5.51 1.78
N VAL A 46 -10.34 5.00 0.57
CA VAL A 46 -11.64 4.89 -0.07
C VAL A 46 -12.16 3.47 0.15
N SER A 47 -13.44 3.34 0.54
CA SER A 47 -14.04 2.02 0.72
C SER A 47 -14.01 1.23 -0.59
N THR A 48 -13.82 -0.09 -0.50
CA THR A 48 -13.87 -0.97 -1.68
C THR A 48 -15.18 -0.84 -2.43
N SER A 49 -16.31 -0.66 -1.74
CA SER A 49 -17.62 -0.45 -2.37
C SER A 49 -17.68 0.80 -3.24
N LYS A 50 -17.13 1.92 -2.77
CA LYS A 50 -17.09 3.17 -3.54
C LYS A 50 -16.09 3.06 -4.69
N CYS A 51 -14.91 2.53 -4.42
CA CYS A 51 -13.86 2.36 -5.42
C CYS A 51 -14.28 1.39 -6.55
N ASN A 52 -15.03 0.34 -6.22
CA ASN A 52 -15.48 -0.66 -7.18
C ASN A 52 -16.85 -0.35 -7.80
N SER A 53 -17.43 0.81 -7.51
CA SER A 53 -18.73 1.23 -8.05
C SER A 53 -18.66 1.49 -9.56
N SER A 54 -19.82 1.52 -10.22
CA SER A 54 -19.97 1.83 -11.65
C SER A 54 -19.47 3.23 -12.03
N ASN A 55 -19.42 4.16 -11.07
CA ASN A 55 -18.92 5.52 -11.27
C ASN A 55 -17.38 5.61 -11.11
N SER A 56 -16.71 4.48 -10.91
CA SER A 56 -15.27 4.36 -10.72
C SER A 56 -14.76 3.14 -11.49
N PHE A 57 -14.13 2.15 -10.83
CA PHE A 57 -13.48 1.03 -11.50
C PHE A 57 -14.40 -0.12 -11.93
N SER A 58 -15.72 -0.03 -11.73
CA SER A 58 -16.73 -0.90 -12.34
C SER A 58 -16.43 -2.40 -12.24
N GLY A 59 -16.15 -2.89 -11.03
CA GLY A 59 -15.89 -4.31 -10.79
C GLY A 59 -14.42 -4.73 -10.81
N ASN A 60 -13.49 -3.88 -11.25
CA ASN A 60 -12.07 -4.23 -11.40
C ASN A 60 -11.24 -4.17 -10.10
N ILE A 61 -11.84 -3.83 -8.96
CA ILE A 61 -11.15 -3.85 -7.66
C ILE A 61 -11.31 -5.20 -6.97
N THR A 62 -10.18 -5.87 -6.73
CA THR A 62 -10.14 -7.17 -6.06
C THR A 62 -9.92 -7.05 -4.55
N THR A 63 -10.05 -8.16 -3.82
CA THR A 63 -9.75 -8.23 -2.38
C THR A 63 -8.27 -8.04 -2.03
N ASN A 64 -7.39 -8.12 -3.04
CA ASN A 64 -5.94 -7.90 -2.96
C ASN A 64 -5.56 -6.43 -3.15
N MET A 65 -6.55 -5.54 -3.29
CA MET A 65 -6.36 -4.12 -3.59
C MET A 65 -6.98 -3.24 -2.52
N ILE A 66 -6.40 -2.05 -2.35
CA ILE A 66 -6.88 -0.96 -1.50
C ILE A 66 -6.91 0.30 -2.36
N CYS A 67 -7.89 1.18 -2.12
CA CYS A 67 -7.95 2.46 -2.81
C CYS A 67 -7.69 3.61 -1.84
N ALA A 68 -6.95 4.62 -2.29
CA ALA A 68 -6.73 5.86 -1.54
C ALA A 68 -6.78 7.05 -2.51
N GLY A 69 -7.50 8.10 -2.13
CA GLY A 69 -7.68 9.25 -3.02
C GLY A 69 -8.49 10.36 -2.38
N SER A 70 -8.24 11.60 -2.82
CA SER A 70 -9.00 12.77 -2.37
C SER A 70 -10.39 12.81 -3.01
N SER A 71 -11.43 13.09 -2.22
CA SER A 71 -12.79 13.27 -2.73
C SER A 71 -12.94 14.48 -3.67
N THR A 72 -12.01 15.43 -3.60
CA THR A 72 -11.96 16.61 -4.49
C THR A 72 -10.95 16.43 -5.64
N GLY A 73 -10.27 15.28 -5.73
CA GLY A 73 -9.18 15.08 -6.67
C GLY A 73 -7.93 15.93 -6.35
N GLY A 74 -7.08 16.12 -7.36
CA GLY A 74 -5.86 16.94 -7.35
C GLY A 74 -4.67 16.36 -6.58
N LYS A 75 -4.85 15.23 -5.89
CA LYS A 75 -3.84 14.59 -5.04
C LYS A 75 -3.86 13.08 -5.27
N ASP A 76 -2.75 12.51 -5.68
CA ASP A 76 -2.60 11.08 -5.94
C ASP A 76 -1.12 10.68 -6.06
N ALA A 77 -0.87 9.37 -6.07
CA ALA A 77 0.35 8.83 -6.66
C ALA A 77 0.21 8.85 -8.20
N CYS A 78 1.33 8.85 -8.92
CA CYS A 78 1.30 8.90 -10.38
C CYS A 78 2.40 8.05 -11.03
N LYS A 79 2.62 8.26 -12.33
CA LYS A 79 3.61 7.55 -13.14
C LYS A 79 4.99 7.68 -12.49
N GLY A 80 5.63 6.54 -12.22
CA GLY A 80 6.94 6.48 -11.54
C GLY A 80 6.87 6.28 -10.03
N ASP A 81 5.68 6.36 -9.40
CA ASP A 81 5.52 6.04 -7.98
C ASP A 81 5.25 4.55 -7.71
N SER A 82 5.05 3.74 -8.75
CA SER A 82 4.74 2.30 -8.64
C SER A 82 5.74 1.56 -7.74
N GLY A 83 5.23 0.75 -6.81
CA GLY A 83 6.01 0.09 -5.76
C GLY A 83 6.26 0.95 -4.52
N GLY A 84 6.01 2.27 -4.60
CA GLY A 84 6.14 3.21 -3.49
C GLY A 84 5.15 2.93 -2.35
N PRO A 85 5.48 3.33 -1.11
CA PRO A 85 4.70 2.95 0.07
C PRO A 85 3.48 3.85 0.28
N LEU A 86 2.35 3.23 0.62
CA LEU A 86 1.22 3.87 1.29
C LEU A 86 1.29 3.55 2.78
N VAL A 87 1.66 4.55 3.58
CA VAL A 87 1.90 4.42 5.02
C VAL A 87 0.73 4.99 5.82
N CYS A 88 0.19 4.20 6.74
CA CYS A 88 -0.82 4.63 7.71
C CYS A 88 -0.29 4.31 9.11
N ASP A 89 -0.31 5.27 10.04
CA ASP A 89 0.12 5.08 11.43
C ASP A 89 1.50 4.40 11.57
N GLY A 90 2.45 4.83 10.74
CA GLY A 90 3.83 4.31 10.73
C GLY A 90 4.00 2.91 10.13
N ARG A 91 2.96 2.32 9.51
CA ARG A 91 3.02 0.99 8.88
C ARG A 91 2.68 1.06 7.40
N VAL A 92 3.33 0.22 6.59
CA VAL A 92 3.02 0.09 5.16
C VAL A 92 1.78 -0.77 4.98
N TYR A 93 0.68 -0.16 4.53
CA TYR A 93 -0.58 -0.85 4.24
C TYR A 93 -0.74 -1.17 2.75
N GLY A 94 -0.16 -0.35 1.89
CA GLY A 94 -0.29 -0.47 0.45
C GLY A 94 1.02 -0.22 -0.28
N LEU A 95 1.11 -0.76 -1.50
CA LEU A 95 2.13 -0.41 -2.48
C LEU A 95 1.44 0.21 -3.69
N VAL A 96 1.91 1.36 -4.18
CA VAL A 96 1.35 2.01 -5.38
C VAL A 96 1.37 1.00 -6.53
N SER A 97 0.22 0.82 -7.19
CA SER A 97 0.08 -0.18 -8.26
C SER A 97 -0.37 0.47 -9.56
N TRP A 98 -1.59 1.00 -9.60
CA TRP A 98 -2.19 1.54 -10.82
C TRP A 98 -3.32 2.53 -10.51
N GLY A 99 -3.88 3.14 -11.55
CA GLY A 99 -5.02 4.06 -11.47
C GLY A 99 -5.51 4.46 -12.86
N ASN A 100 -6.69 5.08 -12.94
CA ASN A 100 -7.16 5.71 -14.18
C ASN A 100 -6.82 7.19 -14.13
N GLY A 101 -5.67 7.51 -14.70
CA GLY A 101 -5.05 8.80 -14.52
C GLY A 101 -4.48 9.02 -13.14
N CYS A 102 -4.23 10.29 -12.79
CA CYS A 102 -3.71 10.69 -11.48
C CYS A 102 -4.51 11.90 -10.98
N GLY A 103 -5.06 11.81 -9.78
CA GLY A 103 -5.75 12.96 -9.15
C GLY A 103 -7.16 13.23 -9.65
N ASP A 104 -7.82 12.29 -10.35
CA ASP A 104 -9.26 12.38 -10.61
C ASP A 104 -10.03 11.95 -9.34
N SER A 105 -10.96 12.80 -8.89
CA SER A 105 -11.83 12.51 -7.73
C SER A 105 -12.66 11.21 -7.84
N ARG A 106 -12.92 10.75 -9.07
CA ARG A 106 -13.69 9.52 -9.36
C ARG A 106 -12.81 8.27 -9.39
N PHE A 107 -11.52 8.43 -9.68
CA PHE A 107 -10.57 7.34 -9.85
C PHE A 107 -9.43 7.48 -8.84
N PRO A 108 -9.65 7.06 -7.58
CA PRO A 108 -8.58 7.04 -6.59
C PRO A 108 -7.46 6.09 -7.02
N GLY A 109 -6.22 6.36 -6.59
CA GLY A 109 -5.11 5.45 -6.79
C GLY A 109 -5.40 4.07 -6.17
N VAL A 110 -4.97 3.02 -6.88
CA VAL A 110 -5.12 1.62 -6.48
C VAL A 110 -3.77 1.07 -6.03
N TYR A 111 -3.80 0.46 -4.85
CA TYR A 111 -2.63 -0.02 -4.13
C TYR A 111 -2.75 -1.52 -3.88
N THR A 112 -1.64 -2.25 -3.94
CA THR A 112 -1.57 -3.64 -3.51
C THR A 112 -1.75 -3.72 -1.99
N ALA A 113 -2.70 -4.53 -1.52
CA ALA A 113 -2.98 -4.69 -0.09
C ALA A 113 -1.90 -5.53 0.62
N VAL A 114 -0.94 -4.91 1.30
CA VAL A 114 0.20 -5.62 1.94
C VAL A 114 -0.27 -6.70 2.91
N SER A 115 -1.39 -6.48 3.62
CA SER A 115 -2.00 -7.45 4.53
C SER A 115 -2.38 -8.78 3.85
N ARG A 116 -2.73 -8.76 2.56
CA ARG A 116 -3.11 -9.95 1.77
C ARG A 116 -1.92 -10.80 1.35
N PHE A 117 -0.73 -10.21 1.36
CA PHE A 117 0.51 -10.88 0.95
C PHE A 117 1.44 -11.19 2.12
N ARG A 118 1.04 -10.96 3.37
CA ARG A 118 1.91 -11.18 4.55
C ARG A 118 2.51 -12.58 4.60
N ARG A 119 1.68 -13.61 4.40
CA ARG A 119 2.17 -15.00 4.37
C ARG A 119 3.25 -15.21 3.31
N TRP A 120 3.04 -14.70 2.11
CA TRP A 120 4.02 -14.80 1.03
C TRP A 120 5.31 -14.04 1.38
N ILE A 121 5.20 -12.81 1.86
CA ILE A 121 6.34 -12.00 2.32
C ILE A 121 7.14 -12.78 3.38
N ASP A 122 6.45 -13.31 4.40
CA ASP A 122 7.09 -14.01 5.50
C ASP A 122 7.79 -15.29 5.02
N GLN A 123 7.16 -16.03 4.11
CA GLN A 123 7.75 -17.24 3.51
C GLN A 123 8.93 -16.93 2.61
N THR A 124 8.90 -15.83 1.86
CA THR A 124 9.99 -15.46 0.94
C THR A 124 11.17 -14.86 1.67
N ILE A 125 10.94 -14.04 2.71
CA ILE A 125 12.01 -13.35 3.42
C ILE A 125 12.54 -14.21 4.58
N TYR A 126 11.70 -14.85 5.39
CA TYR A 126 12.17 -15.53 6.59
C TYR A 126 12.49 -17.02 6.40
N ASN A 127 11.86 -17.72 5.46
CA ASN A 127 12.17 -19.13 5.24
C ASN A 127 13.61 -19.34 4.74
N PRO A 128 14.11 -18.62 3.71
CA PRO A 128 15.48 -18.78 3.25
C PRO A 128 16.51 -18.33 4.29
N TYR A 129 16.23 -17.27 5.05
CA TYR A 129 17.11 -16.82 6.13
C TYR A 129 17.19 -17.82 7.27
N SER A 130 16.06 -18.43 7.67
CA SER A 130 16.03 -19.48 8.69
C SER A 130 16.78 -20.73 8.25
N GLN A 131 16.75 -21.06 6.96
CA GLN A 131 17.53 -22.16 6.39
C GLN A 131 19.02 -21.80 6.36
N CYS A 132 19.38 -20.58 5.96
CA CYS A 132 20.76 -20.10 5.96
C CYS A 132 21.37 -20.11 7.38
N LEU A 133 20.63 -19.60 8.38
CA LEU A 133 21.07 -19.58 9.78
C LEU A 133 21.21 -20.99 10.38
N LYS A 134 20.31 -21.91 10.02
CA LYS A 134 20.42 -23.33 10.41
C LYS A 134 21.64 -24.00 9.77
N SER A 135 21.87 -23.77 8.48
CA SER A 135 23.05 -24.29 7.76
C SER A 135 24.37 -23.69 8.24
N ALA A 136 24.34 -22.46 8.77
CA ALA A 136 25.49 -21.80 9.39
C ALA A 136 25.72 -22.20 10.86
N GLY A 137 24.90 -23.11 11.42
CA GLY A 137 25.05 -23.58 12.81
C GLY A 137 24.75 -22.53 13.89
N LEU A 138 24.08 -21.42 13.54
CA LEU A 138 23.82 -20.29 14.45
C LEU A 138 22.51 -20.41 15.23
N PHE A 139 21.77 -21.52 15.05
CA PHE A 139 20.55 -21.83 15.80
C PHE A 139 20.71 -23.22 16.42
N SER A 140 21.34 -23.30 17.59
CA SER A 140 21.28 -24.47 18.45
C SER A 140 19.85 -24.58 19.00
N ARG A 141 19.28 -25.80 18.95
CA ARG A 141 18.03 -26.12 19.64
C ARG A 141 18.11 -25.66 21.09
N GLU A 142 17.15 -24.84 21.51
CA GLU A 142 16.76 -24.78 22.91
C GLU A 142 15.53 -25.67 23.06
N ASP A 143 15.60 -26.57 24.04
CA ASP A 143 14.63 -27.61 24.39
C ASP A 143 13.27 -27.04 24.85
#